data_AF-A0A969X9Z8-F1
#
_entry.id   AF-A0A969X9Z8-F1
#
_cell.length_a   1.000
_cell.length_b   1.000
_cell.length_c   1.000
_cell.angle_alpha   90.00
_cell.angle_beta   90.00
_cell.angle_gamma   90.00
#
_symmetry.space_group_name_H-M   'P 1'
#
loop_
_entity.id
_entity.type
_entity.pdbx_description
1 polymer ?
#
loop_
_entity_poly.entity_id
_entity_poly.type
_entity_poly.pdbx_seq_one_letter_code
_entity_poly.pdbx_strand_id
1 'polypeptide(L)'
;MSRKQVIVLVVAILLLVSAVLIYRETRVIGEITGAEFNQLTIGDTEYSLTSRLNFASAANRGNYLGKANYYDQRSFRLYSVEGDDEGIYINALWDWENFWYIQKD
;
A
#
# COMPACT_ATOMS: atom_id res chain seq x y z
N MET A 1 10.54 12.77 -37.74
CA MET A 1 9.20 13.13 -37.21
C MET A 1 8.99 14.63 -37.36
N SER A 2 7.79 15.05 -37.74
CA SER A 2 7.43 16.47 -37.72
C SER A 2 7.27 16.97 -36.28
N ARG A 3 7.41 18.28 -36.04
CA ARG A 3 7.18 18.87 -34.70
C ARG A 3 5.82 18.47 -34.12
N LYS A 4 4.80 18.34 -34.97
CA LYS A 4 3.45 17.87 -34.58
C LYS A 4 3.47 16.44 -34.04
N GLN A 5 4.18 15.53 -34.71
CA GLN A 5 4.32 14.14 -34.26
C GLN A 5 5.07 14.03 -32.92
N VAL A 6 6.09 14.87 -32.71
CA VAL A 6 6.84 14.91 -31.43
C VAL A 6 5.94 15.38 -30.30
N ILE A 7 5.15 16.45 -30.51
CA ILE A 7 4.21 16.96 -29.51
C ILE A 7 3.17 15.89 -29.14
N VAL A 8 2.59 15.22 -30.13
CA VAL A 8 1.61 14.14 -29.89
C VAL A 8 2.23 13.01 -29.07
N LEU A 9 3.47 12.61 -29.40
CA LEU A 9 4.17 11.56 -28.65
C LEU A 9 4.41 11.95 -27.19
N VAL A 10 4.86 13.18 -26.94
CA VAL A 10 5.10 13.67 -25.57
C VAL A 10 3.81 13.71 -24.76
N VAL A 11 2.71 14.21 -25.34
CA VAL A 11 1.40 14.24 -24.67
C VAL A 11 0.91 12.82 -24.37
N ALA A 12 1.06 11.89 -25.32
CA ALA A 12 0.69 10.49 -25.11
C ALA A 12 1.47 9.84 -23.96
N ILE A 13 2.79 10.09 -23.87
CA ILE A 13 3.63 9.60 -22.77
C ILE A 13 3.19 10.20 -21.44
N LEU A 14 2.92 11.50 -21.39
CA LEU A 14 2.45 12.17 -20.16
C LEU A 14 1.11 11.60 -19.67
N LEU A 15 0.17 11.33 -20.59
CA LEU A 15 -1.10 10.68 -20.26
C LEU A 15 -0.89 9.28 -19.71
N LEU A 16 0.00 8.48 -20.32
CA LEU A 16 0.32 7.13 -19.85
C LEU A 16 0.94 7.14 -18.45
N VAL A 17 1.94 8.01 -18.21
CA VAL A 17 2.57 8.15 -16.89
C VAL A 17 1.53 8.57 -15.85
N SER A 18 0.66 9.52 -16.19
CA SER A 18 -0.39 9.98 -15.29
C SER A 18 -1.38 8.87 -14.94
N ALA A 19 -1.81 8.08 -15.93
CA ALA A 19 -2.69 6.94 -15.72
C ALA A 19 -2.07 5.89 -14.79
N VAL A 20 -0.77 5.59 -14.95
CA VAL A 20 -0.04 4.66 -14.08
C VAL A 20 0.04 5.18 -12.64
N LEU A 21 0.33 6.46 -12.44
CA LEU A 21 0.39 7.06 -11.11
C LEU A 21 -0.97 7.02 -10.42
N ILE A 22 -2.05 7.39 -11.13
CA ILE A 22 -3.42 7.32 -10.61
C ILE A 22 -3.78 5.89 -10.24
N TYR A 23 -3.49 4.92 -11.11
CA TYR A 23 -3.77 3.51 -10.84
C TYR A 23 -3.07 3.03 -9.57
N ARG A 24 -1.78 3.36 -9.39
CA ARG A 24 -1.04 2.96 -8.18
C ARG A 24 -1.66 3.56 -6.92
N GLU A 25 -2.05 4.83 -6.95
CA GLU A 25 -2.66 5.53 -5.82
C GLU A 25 -4.07 5.03 -5.49
N THR A 26 -4.86 4.59 -6.47
CA THR A 26 -6.24 4.13 -6.24
C THR A 26 -6.36 2.63 -6.01
N ARG A 27 -5.29 1.87 -6.25
CA ARG A 27 -5.29 0.41 -6.11
C ARG A 27 -5.58 -0.02 -4.68
N VAL A 28 -6.77 -0.58 -4.47
CA VAL A 28 -7.12 -1.33 -3.26
C VAL A 28 -6.60 -2.76 -3.45
N ILE A 29 -5.79 -3.21 -2.49
CA ILE A 29 -5.15 -4.54 -2.49
C ILE A 29 -5.60 -5.41 -1.32
N GLY A 30 -6.35 -4.86 -0.36
CA GLY A 30 -6.77 -5.57 0.82
C GLY A 30 -7.96 -4.95 1.55
N GLU A 31 -8.30 -5.56 2.68
CA GLU A 31 -9.41 -5.16 3.53
C GLU A 31 -8.99 -5.29 5.00
N ILE A 32 -9.30 -4.27 5.81
CA ILE A 32 -9.12 -4.29 7.25
C ILE A 32 -10.48 -4.53 7.91
N THR A 33 -10.55 -5.52 8.77
CA THR A 33 -11.76 -5.96 9.46
C THR A 33 -11.49 -6.16 10.95
N GLY A 34 -12.56 -6.53 11.68
CA GLY A 34 -12.49 -6.83 13.10
C GLY A 34 -12.53 -5.61 14.02
N ALA A 35 -12.60 -5.89 15.33
CA ALA A 35 -12.60 -4.85 16.35
C ALA A 35 -11.23 -4.18 16.40
N GLU A 36 -11.22 -2.84 16.50
CA GLU A 36 -9.99 -2.06 16.62
C GLU A 36 -8.96 -2.36 15.52
N PHE A 37 -9.44 -2.63 14.31
CA PHE A 37 -8.60 -2.89 13.13
C PHE A 37 -7.72 -4.15 13.26
N ASN A 38 -8.11 -5.14 14.07
CA ASN A 38 -7.19 -6.22 14.44
C ASN A 38 -6.86 -7.24 13.32
N GLN A 39 -7.53 -7.19 12.17
CA GLN A 39 -7.31 -8.10 11.05
C GLN A 39 -7.14 -7.35 9.72
N LEU A 40 -6.16 -7.77 8.93
CA LEU A 40 -5.90 -7.31 7.57
C LEU A 40 -5.84 -8.52 6.64
N THR A 41 -6.50 -8.43 5.48
CA THR A 41 -6.42 -9.45 4.43
C THR A 41 -5.92 -8.80 3.15
N ILE A 42 -4.89 -9.38 2.52
CA ILE A 42 -4.36 -8.96 1.21
C ILE A 42 -4.35 -10.19 0.30
N GLY A 43 -5.21 -10.20 -0.73
CA GLY A 43 -5.43 -11.41 -1.53
C GLY A 43 -5.90 -12.58 -0.66
N ASP A 44 -5.17 -13.70 -0.71
CA ASP A 44 -5.44 -14.90 0.11
C ASP A 44 -4.61 -14.92 1.42
N THR A 45 -3.86 -13.86 1.71
CA THR A 45 -2.98 -13.79 2.87
C THR A 45 -3.65 -13.00 3.99
N GLU A 46 -3.74 -13.60 5.17
CA GLU A 46 -4.23 -12.96 6.38
C GLU A 46 -3.09 -12.45 7.25
N TYR A 47 -3.32 -11.31 7.88
CA TYR A 47 -2.43 -10.70 8.84
C TYR A 47 -3.20 -10.28 10.10
N SER A 48 -2.52 -10.31 11.24
CA SER A 48 -3.03 -9.88 12.54
C SER A 48 -2.29 -8.67 13.06
N LEU A 49 -3.02 -7.74 13.67
CA LEU A 49 -2.44 -6.59 14.33
C LEU A 49 -1.46 -7.05 15.42
N THR A 50 -0.26 -6.47 15.42
CA THR A 50 0.81 -6.81 16.36
C THR A 50 1.45 -5.54 16.92
N SER A 51 1.85 -5.62 18.19
CA SER A 51 2.73 -4.64 18.83
C SER A 51 4.19 -5.11 18.89
N ARG A 52 4.45 -6.35 18.44
CA ARG A 52 5.78 -6.97 18.45
C ARG A 52 6.37 -6.90 17.05
N LEU A 53 7.28 -5.95 16.88
CA LEU A 53 8.16 -5.90 15.71
C LEU A 53 9.51 -6.48 16.11
N ASN A 54 9.98 -7.49 15.37
CA ASN A 54 11.32 -8.05 15.56
C ASN A 54 12.42 -7.12 14.97
N PHE A 55 12.02 -6.07 14.26
CA PHE A 55 12.90 -5.05 13.70
C PHE A 55 12.89 -3.81 14.61
N ALA A 56 14.06 -3.40 15.09
CA ALA A 56 14.26 -2.32 16.06
C ALA A 56 13.76 -0.94 15.59
N SER A 57 13.31 -0.80 14.35
CA SER A 57 12.70 0.43 13.84
C SER A 57 11.30 0.16 13.27
N ALA A 58 10.28 0.36 14.10
CA ALA A 58 8.94 0.74 13.67
C ALA A 58 8.90 2.08 12.87
N ALA A 59 10.06 2.65 12.51
CA ALA A 59 10.18 3.91 11.79
C ALA A 59 10.40 3.72 10.28
N ASN A 60 10.82 2.53 9.85
CA ASN A 60 11.30 2.35 8.49
C ASN A 60 10.23 1.66 7.64
N ARG A 61 9.19 2.44 7.34
CA ARG A 61 8.22 2.13 6.30
C ARG A 61 8.95 2.04 4.96
N GLY A 62 8.80 0.90 4.29
CA GLY A 62 9.35 0.65 2.98
C GLY A 62 8.45 1.18 1.85
N ASN A 63 8.32 0.38 0.80
CA ASN A 63 7.64 0.78 -0.42
C ASN A 63 6.12 0.80 -0.27
N TYR A 64 5.47 1.75 -0.92
CA TYR A 64 4.00 1.78 -1.02
C TYR A 64 3.48 0.62 -1.87
N LEU A 65 2.54 -0.14 -1.29
CA LEU A 65 1.97 -1.35 -1.90
C LEU A 65 0.58 -1.10 -2.50
N GLY A 66 -0.22 -0.25 -1.84
CA GLY A 66 -1.61 0.03 -2.22
C GLY A 66 -2.44 0.45 -1.03
N LYS A 67 -3.77 0.29 -1.12
CA LYS A 67 -4.72 0.60 -0.05
C LYS A 67 -5.39 -0.65 0.49
N ALA A 68 -5.75 -0.62 1.77
CA ALA A 68 -6.76 -1.52 2.32
C ALA A 68 -8.03 -0.75 2.60
N ASN A 69 -9.18 -1.30 2.20
CA ASN A 69 -10.47 -0.72 2.57
C ASN A 69 -10.73 -0.94 4.06
N TYR A 70 -11.32 0.07 4.67
CA TYR A 70 -11.94 -0.01 5.99
C TYR A 70 -13.29 0.68 5.90
N TYR A 71 -14.32 0.12 6.52
CA TYR A 71 -15.71 0.62 6.59
C TYR A 71 -16.00 2.01 6.00
N ASP A 72 -17.01 2.09 5.14
CA ASP A 72 -17.57 3.33 4.58
C ASP A 72 -16.53 4.24 3.89
N GLN A 73 -15.85 3.66 2.89
CA GLN A 73 -14.90 4.34 1.99
C GLN A 73 -13.62 4.87 2.65
N ARG A 74 -13.36 4.54 3.92
CA ARG A 74 -12.07 4.82 4.55
C ARG A 74 -11.04 3.84 4.01
N SER A 75 -9.78 4.27 3.97
CA SER A 75 -8.72 3.39 3.53
C SER A 75 -7.44 3.63 4.31
N PHE A 76 -6.72 2.55 4.54
CA PHE A 76 -5.37 2.56 5.05
C PHE A 76 -4.42 2.51 3.86
N ARG A 77 -3.32 3.25 3.92
CA ARG A 77 -2.22 3.07 2.97
C ARG A 77 -1.32 1.95 3.48
N LEU A 78 -1.05 0.97 2.63
CA LEU A 78 -0.24 -0.18 2.96
C LEU A 78 1.17 -0.01 2.41
N TYR A 79 2.14 -0.37 3.23
CA TYR A 79 3.55 -0.31 2.91
C TYR A 79 4.25 -1.60 3.35
N SER A 80 5.32 -1.95 2.64
CA SER A 80 6.25 -2.97 3.12
C SER A 80 7.02 -2.45 4.34
N VAL A 81 7.68 -3.35 5.07
CA VAL A 81 8.58 -2.99 6.16
C VAL A 81 10.02 -3.14 5.67
N GLU A 82 10.88 -2.14 5.93
CA GLU A 82 12.29 -2.27 5.55
C GLU A 82 12.96 -3.43 6.32
N GLY A 83 13.74 -4.24 5.61
CA GLY A 83 14.41 -5.42 6.17
C GLY A 83 13.54 -6.68 6.25
N ASP A 84 12.27 -6.58 5.86
CA ASP A 84 11.38 -7.73 5.70
C ASP A 84 11.23 -8.10 4.23
N ASP A 85 12.23 -8.84 3.73
CA ASP A 85 12.24 -9.32 2.33
C ASP A 85 11.21 -10.44 2.08
N GLU A 86 10.74 -11.09 3.15
CA GLU A 86 9.78 -12.20 3.09
C GLU A 86 8.32 -11.71 3.05
N GLY A 87 8.07 -10.43 3.37
CA GLY A 87 6.73 -9.84 3.36
C GLY A 87 5.87 -10.30 4.54
N ILE A 88 6.49 -10.73 5.63
CA ILE A 88 5.81 -11.21 6.84
C ILE A 88 5.06 -10.06 7.53
N TYR A 89 5.52 -8.82 7.36
CA TYR A 89 4.99 -7.65 8.02
C TYR A 89 4.43 -6.63 7.04
N ILE A 90 3.33 -6.00 7.45
CA ILE A 90 2.71 -4.89 6.73
C ILE A 90 2.56 -3.69 7.67
N ASN A 91 2.95 -2.52 7.18
CA ASN A 91 2.61 -1.25 7.81
C ASN A 91 1.34 -0.70 7.17
N ALA A 92 0.32 -0.43 7.98
CA ALA A 92 -0.89 0.26 7.56
C ALA A 92 -0.91 1.65 8.20
N LEU A 93 -0.93 2.69 7.36
CA LEU A 93 -1.02 4.08 7.78
C LEU A 93 -2.47 4.57 7.61
N TRP A 94 -3.04 5.05 8.72
CA TRP A 94 -4.32 5.76 8.72
C TRP A 94 -4.14 7.15 9.31
N ASP A 95 -4.44 8.16 8.50
CA ASP A 95 -4.15 9.57 8.75
C ASP A 95 -2.67 9.81 9.12
N TRP A 96 -2.33 9.77 10.41
CA TRP A 96 -0.97 9.92 10.94
C TRP A 96 -0.49 8.70 11.77
N GLU A 97 -1.39 7.75 12.04
CA GLU A 97 -1.15 6.62 12.94
C GLU A 97 -0.73 5.36 12.17
N ASN A 98 0.26 4.66 12.71
CA ASN A 98 0.82 3.46 12.12
C ASN A 98 0.32 2.22 12.87
N PHE A 99 -0.21 1.28 12.11
CA PHE A 99 -0.63 -0.04 12.57
C PHE A 99 0.25 -1.08 11.91
N TRP A 100 0.71 -2.06 12.70
CA TRP A 100 1.61 -3.10 12.22
C TRP A 100 0.88 -4.42 12.23
N TYR A 101 0.96 -5.13 11.11
CA TYR A 101 0.36 -6.43 10.95
C TYR A 101 1.45 -7.47 10.68
N ILE A 102 1.29 -8.65 11.24
CA ILE A 102 2.13 -9.82 10.99
C ILE A 102 1.30 -10.89 10.31
N GLN A 103 1.86 -11.55 9.30
CA GLN A 103 1.23 -12.63 8.58
C GLN A 103 0.83 -13.76 9.55
N LYS A 104 -0.38 -14.29 9.37
CA LYS A 104 -0.80 -15.52 10.03
C LYS A 104 -0.33 -16.72 9.21
N ASP A 105 0.09 -17.77 9.91
CA ASP A 105 0.33 -19.09 9.34
C ASP A 105 -0.97 -19.73 8.80
#